data_AF-A0A4Q7UPA4-F1
#
_entry.id   AF-A0A4Q7UPA4-F1
#
_cell.length_a   1.000
_cell.length_b   1.000
_cell.length_c   1.000
_cell.angle_alpha   90.00
_cell.angle_beta   90.00
_cell.angle_gamma   90.00
#
_symmetry.space_group_name_H-M   'P 1'
#
loop_
_entity.id
_entity.type
_entity.pdbx_description
1 polymer ?
#
loop_
_entity_poly.entity_id
_entity_poly.type
_entity_poly.pdbx_seq_one_letter_code
_entity_poly.pdbx_strand_id
1 'polypeptide(L)'
;MSLLRRVIGGVLRRHRQRQGRTLREVAESADVSVPYLSEVERGRKEASSEVLAAICRALGISLADLLGEARDDMRRVEPRLPAAPRAALTHLEPVDAVRREIGNATLLVGPLGGGLIRQRVPKAGEPTMRVGATASAGGSRPGPRTPSLAGGESARIGARRLTAA
;
A
#
# COMPACT_ATOMS: atom_id res chain seq x y z
N MET A 1 -17.14 -6.33 -15.84
CA MET A 1 -15.98 -5.89 -15.04
C MET A 1 -15.19 -7.13 -14.63
N SER A 2 -14.02 -7.36 -15.23
CA SER A 2 -13.16 -8.49 -14.86
C SER A 2 -12.41 -8.16 -13.58
N LEU A 3 -12.37 -9.08 -12.61
CA LEU A 3 -11.64 -8.89 -11.36
C LEU A 3 -10.13 -8.93 -11.60
N LEU A 4 -9.38 -8.04 -10.94
CA LEU A 4 -7.93 -7.88 -11.11
C LEU A 4 -7.16 -9.20 -10.95
N ARG A 5 -7.49 -10.02 -9.94
CA ARG A 5 -6.88 -11.34 -9.73
C ARG A 5 -6.98 -12.27 -10.93
N ARG A 6 -8.06 -12.19 -11.71
CA ARG A 6 -8.25 -13.05 -12.89
C ARG A 6 -7.36 -12.61 -14.04
N VAL A 7 -7.19 -11.30 -14.19
CA VAL A 7 -6.28 -10.74 -15.20
C VAL A 7 -4.84 -11.07 -14.84
N ILE A 8 -4.42 -10.77 -13.61
CA ILE A 8 -3.07 -11.09 -13.11
C ILE A 8 -2.79 -12.60 -13.21
N GLY A 9 -3.71 -13.44 -12.72
CA GLY A 9 -3.57 -14.89 -12.79
C GLY A 9 -3.43 -15.40 -14.24
N GLY A 10 -4.18 -14.81 -15.17
CA GLY A 10 -4.07 -15.10 -16.60
C GLY A 10 -2.69 -14.74 -17.17
N VAL A 11 -2.14 -13.57 -16.84
CA VAL A 11 -0.81 -13.14 -17.29
C VAL A 11 0.28 -14.09 -16.75
N LEU A 12 0.24 -14.42 -15.45
CA LEU A 12 1.18 -15.37 -14.83
C LEU A 12 1.15 -16.73 -15.52
N ARG A 13 -0.06 -17.26 -15.75
CA ARG A 13 -0.26 -18.54 -16.43
C ARG A 13 0.33 -18.52 -17.84
N ARG A 14 0.14 -17.43 -18.60
CA ARG A 14 0.71 -17.30 -19.96
C ARG A 14 2.23 -17.26 -19.94
N HIS A 15 2.85 -16.56 -18.99
CA HIS A 15 4.30 -16.56 -18.83
C HIS A 15 4.84 -17.96 -18.53
N ARG A 16 4.25 -18.66 -17.56
CA ARG A 16 4.63 -20.04 -17.25
C ARG A 16 4.50 -20.96 -18.46
N GLN A 17 3.38 -20.88 -19.18
CA GLN A 17 3.11 -21.73 -20.35
C GLN A 17 4.06 -21.42 -21.51
N ARG A 18 4.38 -20.15 -21.76
CA ARG A 18 5.37 -19.74 -22.78
C ARG A 18 6.76 -20.32 -22.50
N GLN A 19 7.11 -20.47 -21.23
CA GLN A 19 8.37 -21.10 -20.80
C GLN A 19 8.33 -22.63 -20.82
N GLY A 20 7.18 -23.24 -21.11
CA GLY A 20 7.01 -24.70 -21.04
C GLY A 20 7.09 -25.29 -19.62
N ARG A 21 7.03 -24.45 -18.58
CA ARG A 21 7.25 -24.87 -17.19
C ARG A 21 5.99 -25.43 -16.54
N THR A 22 6.17 -26.44 -15.70
CA THR A 22 5.06 -27.04 -14.94
C THR A 22 4.66 -26.16 -13.75
N LEU A 23 3.44 -26.33 -13.24
CA LEU A 23 3.02 -25.66 -12.00
C LEU A 23 3.94 -26.02 -10.82
N ARG A 24 4.44 -27.26 -10.77
CA ARG A 24 5.34 -27.74 -9.72
C ARG A 24 6.66 -26.97 -9.72
N GLU A 25 7.32 -26.87 -10.88
CA GLU A 25 8.61 -26.15 -11.00
C GLU A 25 8.53 -24.69 -10.56
N VAL A 26 7.46 -23.98 -10.95
CA VAL A 26 7.29 -22.56 -10.59
C VAL A 26 6.91 -22.41 -9.13
N ALA A 27 6.02 -23.26 -8.61
CA ALA A 27 5.60 -23.22 -7.22
C ALA A 27 6.78 -23.49 -6.27
N GLU A 28 7.63 -24.46 -6.59
CA GLU A 28 8.86 -24.75 -5.86
C GLU A 28 9.84 -23.57 -5.90
N SER A 29 10.06 -22.97 -7.08
CA SER A 29 10.94 -21.79 -7.22
C SER A 29 10.43 -20.55 -6.48
N ALA A 30 9.11 -20.44 -6.28
CA ALA A 30 8.45 -19.31 -5.62
C ALA A 30 8.16 -19.57 -4.13
N ASP A 31 8.56 -20.72 -3.59
CA ASP A 31 8.27 -21.16 -2.21
C ASP A 31 6.76 -21.11 -1.86
N VAL A 32 5.92 -21.64 -2.77
CA VAL A 32 4.48 -21.76 -2.56
C VAL A 32 3.99 -23.16 -2.90
N SER A 33 2.80 -23.52 -2.41
CA SER A 33 2.21 -24.82 -2.76
C SER A 33 1.64 -24.82 -4.19
N VAL A 34 1.76 -25.97 -4.87
CA VAL A 34 1.19 -26.19 -6.21
C VAL A 34 -0.33 -25.89 -6.27
N PRO A 35 -1.16 -26.34 -5.30
CA PRO A 35 -2.57 -26.00 -5.28
C PRO A 35 -2.79 -24.49 -5.19
N TYR A 36 -2.00 -23.80 -4.37
CA TYR A 36 -2.11 -22.35 -4.21
C TYR A 36 -1.76 -21.60 -5.49
N LEU A 37 -0.65 -21.93 -6.17
CA LEU A 37 -0.31 -21.32 -7.46
C LEU A 37 -1.42 -21.55 -8.51
N SER A 38 -2.01 -22.75 -8.52
CA SER A 38 -3.14 -23.06 -9.39
C SER A 38 -4.36 -22.18 -9.10
N GLU A 39 -4.68 -21.94 -7.82
CA GLU A 39 -5.75 -21.02 -7.42
C GLU A 39 -5.49 -19.57 -7.87
N VAL A 40 -4.24 -19.12 -7.77
CA VAL A 40 -3.80 -17.79 -8.20
C VAL A 40 -3.91 -17.64 -9.72
N GLU A 41 -3.37 -18.58 -10.50
CA GLU A 41 -3.43 -18.55 -11.97
C GLU A 41 -4.86 -18.54 -12.51
N ARG A 42 -5.80 -19.15 -11.78
CA ARG A 42 -7.22 -19.17 -12.14
C ARG A 42 -8.01 -17.96 -11.62
N GLY A 43 -7.37 -17.07 -10.87
CA GLY A 43 -8.03 -15.92 -10.24
C GLY A 43 -9.06 -16.32 -9.19
N ARG A 44 -8.84 -17.42 -8.47
CA ARG A 44 -9.68 -17.84 -7.33
C ARG A 44 -9.15 -17.33 -5.99
N LYS A 45 -7.84 -17.01 -5.90
CA LYS A 45 -7.23 -16.38 -4.73
C LYS A 45 -6.58 -15.05 -5.09
N GLU A 46 -6.62 -14.12 -4.14
CA GLU A 46 -5.80 -12.91 -4.13
C GLU A 46 -4.42 -13.29 -3.57
N ALA A 47 -3.36 -12.99 -4.32
CA ALA A 47 -1.99 -13.20 -3.86
C ALA A 47 -1.53 -11.97 -3.06
N SER A 48 -0.78 -12.17 -1.98
CA SER A 48 -0.11 -11.06 -1.32
C SER A 48 0.94 -10.45 -2.26
N SER A 49 1.34 -9.21 -2.00
CA SER A 49 2.38 -8.53 -2.77
C SER A 49 3.71 -9.30 -2.75
N GLU A 50 4.07 -9.89 -1.60
CA GLU A 50 5.27 -10.69 -1.40
C GLU A 50 5.23 -11.97 -2.25
N VAL A 51 4.11 -12.69 -2.21
CA VAL A 51 3.92 -13.92 -2.99
C VAL A 51 3.89 -13.62 -4.49
N LEU A 52 3.23 -12.54 -4.89
CA LEU A 52 3.21 -12.11 -6.29
C LEU A 52 4.63 -11.80 -6.77
N ALA A 53 5.42 -11.09 -5.97
CA ALA A 53 6.82 -10.81 -6.27
C ALA A 53 7.68 -12.09 -6.34
N ALA A 54 7.44 -13.06 -5.45
CA ALA A 54 8.12 -14.36 -5.49
C ALA A 54 7.82 -15.14 -6.79
N ILE A 55 6.54 -15.18 -7.20
CA ILE A 55 6.14 -15.81 -8.46
C ILE A 55 6.76 -15.09 -9.67
N CYS A 56 6.79 -13.75 -9.67
CA CYS A 56 7.44 -12.97 -10.73
C CYS A 56 8.94 -13.31 -10.85
N ARG A 57 9.65 -13.35 -9.72
CA ARG A 57 11.07 -13.76 -9.67
C ARG A 57 11.26 -15.18 -10.18
N ALA A 58 10.41 -16.12 -9.75
CA ALA A 58 10.44 -17.50 -10.23
C ALA A 58 10.23 -17.61 -11.74
N LEU A 59 9.40 -16.74 -12.32
CA LEU A 59 9.15 -16.66 -13.77
C LEU A 59 10.17 -15.80 -14.52
N GLY A 60 11.14 -15.16 -13.84
CA GLY A 60 12.13 -14.30 -14.49
C GLY A 60 11.55 -13.03 -15.11
N ILE A 61 10.42 -12.53 -14.59
CA ILE A 61 9.78 -11.30 -15.05
C ILE A 61 9.74 -10.24 -13.95
N SER A 62 9.73 -8.97 -14.31
CA SER A 62 9.55 -7.91 -13.32
C SER A 62 8.07 -7.74 -12.96
N LEU A 63 7.81 -7.23 -11.76
CA LEU A 63 6.45 -6.88 -11.33
C LEU A 63 5.86 -5.77 -12.22
N ALA A 64 6.70 -4.85 -12.72
CA ALA A 64 6.27 -3.78 -13.62
C ALA A 64 5.76 -4.33 -14.96
N ASP A 65 6.45 -5.34 -15.52
CA ASP A 65 6.03 -5.99 -16.77
C ASP A 65 4.70 -6.74 -16.59
N LEU A 66 4.56 -7.48 -15.49
CA LEU A 66 3.32 -8.15 -15.13
C LEU A 66 2.14 -7.15 -15.07
N LEU A 67 2.31 -6.04 -14.36
CA LEU A 67 1.28 -5.02 -14.23
C LEU A 67 1.03 -4.28 -15.56
N GLY A 68 2.05 -4.13 -16.40
CA GLY A 68 1.94 -3.58 -17.74
C GLY A 68 1.05 -4.43 -18.63
N GLU A 69 1.31 -5.73 -18.71
CA GLU A 69 0.48 -6.68 -19.45
C GLU A 69 -0.93 -6.78 -18.88
N ALA A 70 -1.08 -6.78 -17.55
CA ALA A 70 -2.37 -6.83 -16.89
C ALA A 70 -3.21 -5.60 -17.23
N ARG A 71 -2.62 -4.39 -17.21
CA ARG A 71 -3.28 -3.15 -17.65
C ARG A 71 -3.76 -3.27 -19.10
N ASP A 72 -2.93 -3.80 -19.99
CA ASP A 72 -3.27 -3.91 -21.41
C ASP A 72 -4.40 -4.93 -21.64
N ASP A 73 -4.43 -6.02 -20.86
CA ASP A 73 -5.53 -6.98 -20.86
C ASP A 73 -6.82 -6.37 -20.29
N MET A 74 -6.74 -5.62 -19.19
CA MET A 74 -7.89 -4.89 -18.66
C MET A 74 -8.46 -3.93 -19.69
N ARG A 75 -7.62 -3.17 -20.39
CA ARG A 75 -8.06 -2.26 -21.48
C ARG A 75 -8.81 -2.96 -22.61
N ARG A 76 -8.56 -4.26 -22.83
CA ARG A 76 -9.27 -5.07 -23.83
C ARG A 76 -10.61 -5.58 -23.32
N VAL A 77 -10.74 -5.85 -22.02
CA VAL A 77 -11.92 -6.48 -21.41
C VAL A 77 -12.88 -5.47 -20.80
N GLU A 78 -12.37 -4.36 -20.26
CA GLU A 78 -13.19 -3.27 -19.73
C GLU A 78 -13.86 -2.53 -20.89
N PRO A 79 -15.19 -2.33 -20.85
CA PRO A 79 -15.83 -1.34 -21.69
C PRO A 79 -15.10 -0.01 -21.49
N ARG A 80 -14.68 0.63 -22.59
CA ARG A 80 -14.27 2.04 -22.52
C ARG A 80 -15.50 2.80 -22.01
N LEU A 81 -15.51 3.15 -20.73
CA LEU A 81 -16.31 4.28 -20.29
C LEU A 81 -15.86 5.43 -21.21
N PRO A 82 -16.76 6.02 -22.01
CA PRO A 82 -16.38 7.15 -22.83
C PRO A 82 -15.77 8.15 -21.87
N ALA A 83 -14.47 8.41 -22.03
CA ALA A 83 -13.86 9.53 -21.33
C ALA A 83 -14.71 10.72 -21.76
N ALA A 84 -15.43 11.32 -20.81
CA ALA A 84 -16.18 12.53 -21.09
C ALA A 84 -15.21 13.46 -21.83
N PRO A 85 -15.59 13.97 -23.02
CA PRO A 85 -14.67 14.76 -23.81
C PRO A 85 -14.07 15.83 -22.90
N ARG A 86 -12.75 16.04 -22.96
CA ARG A 86 -12.09 17.06 -22.12
C ARG A 86 -12.71 18.45 -22.35
N ALA A 87 -13.38 18.65 -23.48
CA ALA A 87 -14.24 19.81 -23.77
C ALA A 87 -15.48 19.94 -22.86
N ALA A 88 -16.02 18.86 -22.30
CA ALA A 88 -17.07 18.96 -21.28
C ALA A 88 -16.52 19.50 -19.94
N LEU A 89 -15.21 19.37 -19.69
CA LEU A 89 -14.55 19.98 -18.52
C LEU A 89 -14.28 21.48 -18.69
N THR A 90 -14.41 22.05 -19.90
CA THR A 90 -14.27 23.51 -20.10
C THR A 90 -15.52 24.30 -19.72
N HIS A 91 -16.64 23.61 -19.45
CA HIS A 91 -17.90 24.18 -18.97
C HIS A 91 -18.13 23.99 -17.47
N LEU A 92 -17.14 23.47 -16.75
CA LEU A 92 -17.18 23.53 -15.29
C LEU A 92 -16.96 24.99 -14.88
N GLU A 93 -18.05 25.66 -14.52
CA GLU A 93 -18.01 27.00 -13.96
C GLU A 93 -17.04 27.02 -12.76
N PRO A 94 -16.07 27.96 -12.71
CA PRO A 94 -15.21 28.11 -11.56
C PRO A 94 -16.06 28.31 -10.30
N VAL A 95 -15.91 27.42 -9.32
CA VAL A 95 -16.46 27.67 -7.99
C VAL A 95 -15.58 28.73 -7.34
N ASP A 96 -16.16 29.88 -7.01
CA ASP A 96 -15.45 30.95 -6.31
C ASP A 96 -14.79 30.40 -5.05
N ALA A 97 -13.51 30.77 -4.86
CA ALA A 97 -12.76 30.35 -3.70
C ALA A 97 -13.44 30.92 -2.44
N VAL A 98 -14.02 30.03 -1.61
CA VAL A 98 -14.64 30.44 -0.37
C VAL A 98 -13.54 30.56 0.68
N ARG A 99 -13.32 31.79 1.15
CA ARG A 99 -12.50 32.07 2.32
C ARG A 99 -13.34 31.77 3.57
N ARG A 100 -13.00 30.72 4.31
CA ARG A 100 -13.56 30.46 5.65
C ARG A 100 -12.49 30.70 6.72
N GLU A 101 -12.80 31.56 7.67
CA GLU A 101 -12.03 31.64 8.92
C GLU A 101 -12.49 30.54 9.87
N ILE A 102 -11.56 29.69 10.28
CA ILE A 102 -11.76 28.70 11.33
C ILE A 102 -10.75 29.02 12.43
N GLY A 103 -11.20 29.72 13.47
CA GLY A 103 -10.33 30.22 14.53
C GLY A 103 -9.34 31.27 13.99
N ASN A 104 -8.04 31.10 14.25
CA ASN A 104 -6.97 31.98 13.74
C ASN A 104 -6.44 31.57 12.36
N ALA A 105 -7.01 30.54 11.72
CA ALA A 105 -6.60 30.05 10.42
C ALA A 105 -7.62 30.43 9.34
N THR A 106 -7.12 31.00 8.25
CA THR A 106 -7.92 31.22 7.03
C THR A 106 -7.74 30.03 6.09
N LEU A 107 -8.82 29.30 5.82
CA LEU A 107 -8.88 28.26 4.79
C LEU A 107 -9.46 28.84 3.50
N LEU A 108 -8.71 28.70 2.40
CA LEU A 108 -9.20 28.94 1.05
C LEU A 108 -9.62 27.60 0.46
N VAL A 109 -10.91 27.45 0.17
CA VAL A 109 -11.46 26.26 -0.50
C VAL A 109 -11.86 26.66 -1.90
N GLY A 110 -11.11 26.19 -2.89
CA GLY A 110 -11.32 26.43 -4.31
C GLY A 110 -10.50 25.45 -5.15
N PRO A 111 -10.67 25.44 -6.49
CA PRO A 111 -9.88 24.56 -7.35
C PRO A 111 -8.38 24.83 -7.16
N LEU A 112 -7.59 23.77 -7.08
CA LEU A 112 -6.13 23.82 -7.02
C LEU A 112 -5.60 24.29 -8.40
N GLY A 113 -5.81 25.57 -8.72
CA GLY A 113 -5.13 26.23 -9.82
C GLY A 113 -3.64 26.25 -9.51
N GLY A 114 -2.81 25.86 -10.48
CA GLY A 114 -1.35 25.74 -10.39
C GLY A 114 -0.63 27.06 -10.13
N GLY A 115 -0.91 27.68 -8.99
CA GLY A 115 -0.10 28.74 -8.43
C GLY A 115 1.21 28.13 -7.96
N LEU A 116 2.31 28.53 -8.60
CA LEU A 116 3.64 28.43 -8.01
C LEU A 116 3.52 28.85 -6.54
N ILE A 117 3.89 27.95 -5.62
CA ILE A 117 4.08 28.30 -4.23
C ILE A 117 5.14 29.40 -4.21
N ARG A 118 4.73 30.67 -4.12
CA ARG A 118 5.64 31.76 -3.84
C ARG A 118 6.16 31.50 -2.44
N GLN A 119 7.36 30.94 -2.36
CA GLN A 119 8.15 30.95 -1.15
C GLN A 119 8.27 32.41 -0.73
N ARG A 120 7.59 32.78 0.35
CA ARG A 120 7.70 34.11 0.93
C ARG A 120 9.08 34.17 1.55
N VAL A 121 10.06 34.70 0.82
CA VAL A 121 11.37 35.03 1.38
C VAL A 121 11.12 36.13 2.41
N PRO A 122 11.49 35.92 3.69
CA PRO A 122 11.30 36.96 4.70
C PRO A 122 12.06 38.21 4.27
N LYS A 123 11.36 39.36 4.22
CA LYS A 123 12.03 40.65 4.00
C LYS A 123 12.86 40.97 5.23
N ALA A 124 14.06 41.52 5.00
CA ALA A 124 14.95 41.97 6.06
C ALA A 124 14.20 42.94 6.99
N GLY A 125 13.95 42.52 8.23
CA GLY A 125 13.24 43.29 9.26
C GLY A 125 12.04 42.60 9.91
N GLU A 126 11.55 41.46 9.39
CA GLU A 126 10.52 40.68 10.07
C GLU A 126 11.12 39.93 11.29
N PRO A 127 10.43 39.86 12.45
CA PRO A 127 10.94 39.15 13.61
C PRO A 127 11.00 37.64 13.32
N THR A 128 12.20 37.13 13.04
CA THR A 128 12.45 35.69 12.91
C THR A 128 12.25 35.01 14.26
N MET A 129 11.24 34.14 14.36
CA MET A 129 11.09 33.21 15.48
C MET A 129 12.31 32.27 15.53
N ARG A 130 13.15 32.43 16.56
CA ARG A 130 14.21 31.46 16.89
C ARG A 130 13.58 30.25 17.54
N VAL A 131 13.52 29.14 16.80
CA VAL A 131 13.28 27.83 17.41
C VAL A 131 14.58 27.40 18.09
N GLY A 132 14.62 27.54 19.41
CA GLY A 132 15.71 27.06 20.23
C GLY A 132 15.81 25.53 20.13
N ALA A 133 17.05 25.03 19.97
CA ALA A 133 17.33 23.62 20.09
C ALA A 133 16.96 23.13 21.50
N THR A 134 15.88 22.37 21.63
CA THR A 134 15.55 21.72 22.90
C THR A 134 16.44 20.50 23.06
N ALA A 135 17.39 20.63 23.98
CA ALA A 135 18.17 19.55 24.53
C ALA A 135 17.26 18.44 25.11
N SER A 136 17.75 17.20 24.97
CA SER A 136 17.33 16.02 25.70
C SER A 136 17.36 16.26 27.21
N ALA A 137 16.24 16.01 27.92
CA ALA A 137 16.19 15.35 29.23
C ALA A 137 14.75 15.27 29.78
N GLY A 138 14.32 14.05 30.12
CA GLY A 138 13.51 13.69 31.29
C GLY A 138 12.10 14.29 31.49
N GLY A 139 11.09 13.43 31.59
CA GLY A 139 9.81 13.83 32.20
C GLY A 139 8.63 12.90 31.88
N SER A 140 8.43 11.92 32.76
CA SER A 140 7.37 10.91 32.77
C SER A 140 5.95 11.49 32.59
N ARG A 141 5.11 10.83 31.78
CA ARG A 141 3.65 10.98 31.81
C ARG A 141 2.97 9.65 32.13
N PRO A 142 1.99 9.63 33.06
CA PRO A 142 1.34 8.40 33.52
C PRO A 142 0.26 7.94 32.53
N GLY A 143 0.27 6.65 32.19
CA GLY A 143 -0.77 5.99 31.40
C GLY A 143 -1.99 5.57 32.26
N PRO A 144 -3.13 5.26 31.62
CA PRO A 144 -4.38 4.96 32.31
C PRO A 144 -4.34 3.62 33.05
N ARG A 145 -4.89 3.63 34.26
CA ARG A 145 -4.98 2.50 35.19
C ARG A 145 -6.00 1.46 34.71
N THR A 146 -5.57 0.21 34.55
CA THR A 146 -6.44 -0.97 34.59
C THR A 146 -6.22 -1.69 35.94
N PRO A 147 -7.27 -2.24 36.58
CA PRO A 147 -7.10 -3.01 37.80
C PRO A 147 -6.59 -4.41 37.48
N SER A 148 -5.37 -4.70 37.95
CA SER A 148 -4.76 -6.03 38.00
C SER A 148 -5.18 -6.71 39.30
N LEU A 149 -5.91 -7.83 39.20
CA LEU A 149 -6.05 -8.80 40.29
C LEU A 149 -4.78 -9.65 40.36
N ALA A 150 -4.23 -9.71 41.56
CA ALA A 150 -2.94 -10.28 41.93
C ALA A 150 -3.06 -11.76 42.39
N GLY A 151 -1.91 -12.44 42.36
CA GLY A 151 -1.62 -13.73 42.99
C GLY A 151 -0.73 -14.55 42.06
N GLY A 152 0.60 -14.45 42.14
CA GLY A 152 1.44 -15.09 43.18
C GLY A 152 1.72 -16.52 42.70
N GLU A 153 2.94 -17.01 42.50
CA GLU A 153 4.16 -16.84 43.27
C GLU A 153 5.35 -17.34 42.43
N SER A 154 6.53 -16.77 42.69
CA SER A 154 7.80 -17.19 42.10
C SER A 154 8.26 -18.51 42.69
N ALA A 155 8.84 -19.42 41.90
CA ALA A 155 10.07 -20.10 42.31
C ALA A 155 10.72 -20.88 41.17
N ARG A 156 12.04 -20.85 41.24
CA ARG A 156 13.04 -21.44 40.36
C ARG A 156 13.09 -22.97 40.54
N ILE A 157 13.83 -23.59 39.63
CA ILE A 157 14.77 -24.72 39.81
C ILE A 157 14.38 -25.97 39.00
N GLY A 158 15.35 -26.39 38.20
CA GLY A 158 15.77 -27.79 38.23
C GLY A 158 15.20 -28.67 37.13
N ALA A 159 16.09 -29.00 36.19
CA ALA A 159 15.94 -30.12 35.29
C ALA A 159 15.56 -31.42 36.02
N ARG A 160 14.73 -32.25 35.39
CA ARG A 160 15.03 -33.67 35.18
C ARG A 160 14.03 -34.31 34.21
N ARG A 161 14.60 -35.06 33.27
CA ARG A 161 13.93 -36.14 32.51
C ARG A 161 13.25 -37.09 33.48
N LEU A 162 12.20 -37.79 33.04
CA LEU A 162 12.10 -39.25 33.10
C LEU A 162 10.84 -39.74 32.37
N THR A 163 10.99 -40.96 31.89
CA THR A 163 10.24 -41.79 30.95
C THR A 163 9.05 -42.55 31.55
N ALA A 164 8.25 -43.12 30.64
CA ALA A 164 7.36 -44.29 30.77
C ALA A 164 6.02 -44.06 31.50
N ALA A 165 4.91 -44.72 31.16
CA ALA A 165 4.73 -45.98 30.43
C ALA A 165 3.50 -45.94 29.51
#